data_AF-A0A950NPR2-F1
#
_entry.id   AF-A0A950NPR2-F1
#
_cell.length_a   1.000
_cell.length_b   1.000
_cell.length_c   1.000
_cell.angle_alpha   90.00
_cell.angle_beta   90.00
_cell.angle_gamma   90.00
#
_symmetry.space_group_name_H-M   'P 1'
#
loop_
_entity.id
_entity.type
_entity.pdbx_description
1 polymer ?
#
loop_
_entity_poly.entity_id
_entity_poly.type
_entity_poly.pdbx_seq_one_letter_code
_entity_poly.pdbx_strand_id
1 'polypeptide(L)'
;SETYRSYERPESEVTGNKADNYARRAPGTAGMKEGVRYNIYESSDGHVLFMASEQAFWKNFCEAVDRTDLFERWPGSKYADHAAGNKELQAELRDIFRTKTSAEWLEFGGRVNTPIAPVNSPKSIADDPQFQDRMPWVPQERLGADQLPLPVKLVGDELPEPTKAPTVGQHTDDVLREVLGYDDARLKELRSSGALGE
;
A
#
# COMPACT_ATOMS: atom_id res chain seq x y z
N SER A 1 14.05 -2.27 1.19
CA SER A 1 13.14 -1.71 0.17
C SER A 1 13.94 -0.83 -0.78
N GLU A 2 13.44 -0.58 -1.99
CA GLU A 2 14.09 0.35 -2.94
C GLU A 2 14.30 1.74 -2.33
N THR A 3 13.32 2.24 -1.58
CA THR A 3 13.42 3.50 -0.82
C THR A 3 14.61 3.53 0.13
N TYR A 4 14.89 2.42 0.83
CA TYR A 4 16.03 2.33 1.73
C TYR A 4 17.35 2.39 0.97
N ARG A 5 17.46 1.68 -0.16
CA ARG A 5 18.67 1.72 -1.01
C ARG A 5 18.95 3.12 -1.57
N SER A 6 17.91 3.89 -1.90
CA SER A 6 18.06 5.30 -2.28
C SER A 6 18.52 6.17 -1.11
N TYR A 7 18.06 5.87 0.11
CA TYR A 7 18.49 6.55 1.34
C TYR A 7 19.94 6.21 1.75
N GLU A 8 20.55 5.14 1.23
CA GLU A 8 21.96 4.85 1.49
C GLU A 8 22.92 5.63 0.57
N ARG A 9 22.43 6.23 -0.51
CA ARG A 9 23.26 7.03 -1.43
C ARG A 9 23.73 8.33 -0.78
N PRO A 10 24.81 8.97 -1.27
CA PRO A 10 25.24 10.28 -0.79
C PRO A 10 24.13 11.33 -0.88
N GLU A 11 24.09 12.26 0.08
CA GLU A 11 23.12 13.37 0.09
C GLU A 11 23.26 14.29 -1.13
N SER A 12 24.47 14.35 -1.72
CA SER A 12 24.71 15.05 -3.00
C SER A 12 24.01 14.41 -4.20
N GLU A 13 23.59 13.15 -4.11
CA GLU A 13 22.90 12.43 -5.18
C GLU A 13 21.39 12.30 -4.91
N VAL A 14 21.01 12.09 -3.65
CA VAL A 14 19.62 11.87 -3.24
C VAL A 14 19.27 12.85 -2.13
N THR A 15 18.63 13.95 -2.52
CA THR A 15 18.11 14.97 -1.62
C THR A 15 16.68 14.67 -1.15
N GLY A 16 16.20 15.42 -0.16
CA GLY A 16 14.76 15.48 0.13
C GLY A 16 13.95 16.21 -0.94
N ASN A 17 12.68 16.47 -0.65
CA ASN A 17 11.78 17.12 -1.59
C ASN A 17 11.91 18.65 -1.50
N LYS A 18 11.59 19.36 -2.59
CA LYS A 18 11.58 20.84 -2.54
C LYS A 18 10.61 21.38 -1.47
N ALA A 19 9.51 20.67 -1.24
CA ALA A 19 8.48 21.07 -0.29
C ALA A 19 8.93 21.03 1.18
N ASP A 20 9.99 20.30 1.52
CA ASP A 20 10.58 20.28 2.86
C ASP A 20 12.00 20.81 2.88
N ASN A 21 12.29 21.79 2.01
CA ASN A 21 13.62 22.40 1.89
C ASN A 21 14.74 21.38 1.66
N TYR A 22 14.43 20.33 0.88
CA TYR A 22 15.35 19.24 0.56
C TYR A 22 15.79 18.41 1.76
N ALA A 23 15.07 18.49 2.89
CA ALA A 23 15.35 17.72 4.09
C ALA A 23 15.18 16.22 3.83
N ARG A 24 16.22 15.45 4.15
CA ARG A 24 16.21 14.00 3.94
C ARG A 24 15.42 13.30 5.05
N ARG A 25 14.33 12.62 4.71
CA ARG A 25 13.52 11.85 5.68
C ARG A 25 13.94 10.39 5.71
N ALA A 26 13.94 9.81 6.90
CA ALA A 26 14.13 8.37 7.05
C ALA A 26 13.04 7.60 6.27
N PRO A 27 13.40 6.51 5.58
CA PRO A 27 12.46 5.73 4.78
C PRO A 27 11.42 5.01 5.65
N GLY A 28 10.31 4.62 5.05
CA GLY A 28 9.21 3.91 5.73
C GLY A 28 8.19 4.86 6.34
N THR A 29 7.67 4.53 7.52
CA THR A 29 6.55 5.25 8.17
C THR A 29 6.99 6.41 9.07
N ALA A 30 8.29 6.70 9.15
CA ALA A 30 8.82 7.75 10.03
C ALA A 30 8.16 9.11 9.75
N GLY A 31 7.99 9.49 8.49
CA GLY A 31 7.34 10.75 8.11
C GLY A 31 5.85 10.83 8.47
N MET A 32 5.14 9.70 8.57
CA MET A 32 3.74 9.69 8.98
C MET A 32 3.57 9.97 10.48
N LYS A 33 4.55 9.59 11.31
CA LYS A 33 4.48 9.82 12.77
C LYS A 33 4.47 11.29 13.12
N GLU A 34 5.12 12.11 12.31
CA GLU A 34 5.29 13.54 12.55
C GLU A 34 4.27 14.39 11.79
N GLY A 35 3.76 13.92 10.65
CA GLY A 35 2.79 14.62 9.81
C GLY A 35 1.42 14.68 10.44
N VAL A 36 1.06 15.80 11.06
CA VAL A 36 -0.24 16.03 11.69
C VAL A 36 -1.38 16.06 10.66
N ARG A 37 -1.13 16.58 9.45
CA ARG A 37 -2.09 16.56 8.32
C ARG A 37 -1.93 15.37 7.36
N TYR A 38 -1.07 14.43 7.71
CA TYR A 38 -0.88 13.16 7.01
C TYR A 38 -0.68 12.06 8.05
N ASN A 39 -1.76 11.68 8.74
CA ASN A 39 -1.68 10.78 9.88
C ASN A 39 -2.88 9.84 9.96
N ILE A 40 -2.69 8.79 10.75
CA ILE A 40 -3.76 7.92 11.20
C ILE A 40 -4.36 8.55 12.46
N TYR A 41 -5.69 8.73 12.46
CA TYR A 41 -6.44 9.21 13.62
C TYR A 41 -7.47 8.16 14.04
N GLU A 42 -7.63 8.03 15.35
CA GLU A 42 -8.69 7.21 15.96
C GLU A 42 -10.04 7.88 15.70
N SER A 43 -10.95 7.10 15.13
CA SER A 43 -12.37 7.42 15.00
C SER A 43 -13.16 6.76 16.14
N SER A 44 -14.47 6.95 16.23
CA SER A 44 -15.25 6.38 17.34
C SER A 44 -15.27 4.85 17.37
N ASP A 45 -14.99 4.17 16.25
CA ASP A 45 -15.10 2.72 16.08
C ASP A 45 -13.86 2.06 15.43
N GLY A 46 -12.80 2.84 15.18
CA GLY A 46 -11.65 2.36 14.41
C GLY A 46 -10.64 3.45 14.10
N HIS A 47 -10.07 3.43 12.91
CA HIS A 47 -9.07 4.40 12.48
C HIS A 47 -9.27 4.83 11.03
N VAL A 48 -8.97 6.09 10.76
CA VAL A 48 -8.93 6.66 9.40
C VAL A 48 -7.58 7.29 9.11
N LEU A 49 -7.15 7.23 7.85
CA LEU A 49 -5.98 7.93 7.36
C LEU A 49 -6.42 9.30 6.82
N PHE A 50 -6.01 10.37 7.51
CA PHE A 50 -6.22 11.75 7.10
C PHE A 50 -5.05 12.26 6.27
N MET A 51 -5.30 12.83 5.09
CA MET A 51 -4.26 13.21 4.12
C MET A 51 -4.39 14.65 3.60
N ALA A 52 -4.89 15.58 4.42
CA ALA A 52 -5.07 16.99 4.02
C ALA A 52 -3.76 17.81 4.04
N SER A 53 -2.71 17.33 3.37
CA SER A 53 -1.40 18.02 3.32
C SER A 53 -1.35 19.17 2.30
N GLU A 54 -2.36 19.31 1.45
CA GLU A 54 -2.52 20.48 0.60
C GLU A 54 -3.46 21.48 1.28
N GLN A 55 -3.13 22.77 1.16
CA GLN A 55 -3.88 23.83 1.81
C GLN A 55 -5.37 23.83 1.43
N ALA A 56 -5.71 23.48 0.18
CA ALA A 56 -7.10 23.41 -0.27
C ALA A 56 -7.88 22.34 0.51
N PHE A 57 -7.33 21.13 0.65
CA PHE A 57 -7.95 20.04 1.41
C PHE A 57 -8.06 20.36 2.91
N TRP A 58 -7.03 21.03 3.46
CA TRP A 58 -7.03 21.47 4.85
C TRP A 58 -8.11 22.52 5.11
N LYS A 59 -8.21 23.51 4.22
CA LYS A 59 -9.25 24.55 4.29
C LYS A 59 -10.65 23.95 4.25
N ASN A 60 -10.91 23.09 3.27
CA ASN A 60 -12.21 22.42 3.12
C ASN A 60 -12.59 21.63 4.38
N PHE A 61 -11.61 20.91 4.97
CA PHE A 61 -11.83 20.17 6.21
C PHE A 61 -12.22 21.12 7.34
N CYS A 62 -11.45 22.17 7.59
CA CYS A 62 -11.72 23.16 8.64
C CYS A 62 -13.08 23.82 8.51
N GLU A 63 -13.44 24.26 7.30
CA GLU A 63 -14.74 24.87 7.03
C GLU A 63 -15.88 23.88 7.32
N ALA A 64 -15.74 22.62 6.88
CA ALA A 64 -16.82 21.64 7.01
C ALA A 64 -16.98 21.01 8.40
N VAL A 65 -15.99 21.15 9.30
CA VAL A 65 -16.12 20.78 10.72
C VAL A 65 -16.34 21.99 11.63
N ASP A 66 -16.67 23.16 11.05
CA ASP A 66 -16.90 24.43 11.77
C ASP A 66 -15.71 24.87 12.66
N ARG A 67 -14.48 24.61 12.17
CA ARG A 67 -13.22 24.95 12.85
C ARG A 67 -12.30 25.79 11.96
N THR A 68 -12.85 26.87 11.40
CA THR A 68 -12.08 27.83 10.59
C THR A 68 -10.95 28.49 11.39
N ASP A 69 -11.07 28.57 12.72
CA ASP A 69 -10.02 29.00 13.63
C ASP A 69 -8.72 28.18 13.48
N LEU A 70 -8.83 26.88 13.21
CA LEU A 70 -7.67 26.02 12.97
C LEU A 70 -6.96 26.39 11.67
N PHE A 71 -7.71 26.76 10.63
CA PHE A 71 -7.13 27.20 9.37
C PHE A 71 -6.47 28.57 9.50
N GLU A 72 -7.11 29.51 10.20
CA GLU A 72 -6.54 30.84 10.44
C GLU A 72 -5.24 30.77 11.25
N ARG A 73 -5.21 29.92 12.27
CA ARG A 73 -4.03 29.71 13.11
C ARG A 73 -2.91 28.95 12.41
N TRP A 74 -3.26 27.93 11.62
CA TRP A 74 -2.31 27.06 10.92
C TRP A 74 -2.70 26.86 9.44
N PRO A 75 -2.60 27.89 8.59
CA PRO A 75 -3.10 27.83 7.21
C PRO A 75 -2.32 26.85 6.33
N GLY A 76 -1.08 26.55 6.72
CA GLY A 76 -0.15 25.71 5.98
C GLY A 76 0.28 26.28 4.63
N SER A 77 0.97 25.45 3.85
CA SER A 77 1.45 25.79 2.50
C SER A 77 0.60 25.16 1.41
N LYS A 78 0.63 25.75 0.21
CA LYS A 78 -0.17 25.33 -0.95
C LYS A 78 -0.10 23.82 -1.18
N TYR A 79 1.08 23.22 -1.08
CA TYR A 79 1.32 21.80 -1.29
C TYR A 79 2.21 21.21 -0.20
N ALA A 80 1.98 19.93 0.10
CA ALA A 80 2.85 19.06 0.90
C ALA A 80 3.23 19.60 2.29
N ASP A 81 2.32 20.32 2.95
CA ASP A 81 2.48 20.75 4.33
C ASP A 81 1.82 19.78 5.30
N HIS A 82 2.63 18.90 5.87
CA HIS A 82 2.16 17.91 6.83
C HIS A 82 1.96 18.47 8.25
N ALA A 83 2.23 19.76 8.51
CA ALA A 83 2.25 20.34 9.86
C ALA A 83 3.13 19.53 10.83
N ALA A 84 4.34 19.16 10.37
CA ALA A 84 5.23 18.27 11.11
C ALA A 84 5.47 18.75 12.54
N GLY A 85 5.21 17.89 13.53
CA GLY A 85 5.48 18.18 14.94
C GLY A 85 4.49 19.13 15.65
N ASN A 86 3.44 19.61 14.99
CA ASN A 86 2.46 20.51 15.61
C ASN A 86 1.54 19.77 16.61
N LYS A 87 2.00 19.63 17.86
CA LYS A 87 1.30 18.85 18.90
C LYS A 87 -0.04 19.42 19.32
N GLU A 88 -0.21 20.75 19.24
CA GLU A 88 -1.47 21.41 19.56
C GLU A 88 -2.54 21.08 18.52
N LEU A 89 -2.23 21.28 17.23
CA LEU A 89 -3.13 20.89 16.15
C LEU A 89 -3.43 19.38 16.18
N GLN A 90 -2.44 18.55 16.50
CA GLN A 90 -2.63 17.11 16.62
C GLN A 90 -3.65 16.77 17.73
N ALA A 91 -3.67 17.54 18.84
CA ALA A 91 -4.66 17.33 19.90
C ALA A 91 -6.07 17.65 19.42
N GLU A 92 -6.26 18.81 18.79
CA GLU A 92 -7.54 19.22 18.20
C GLU A 92 -8.07 18.17 17.21
N LEU A 93 -7.20 17.68 16.31
CA LEU A 93 -7.60 16.67 15.33
C LEU A 93 -7.96 15.33 15.97
N ARG A 94 -7.24 14.88 17.02
CA ARG A 94 -7.62 13.65 17.74
C ARG A 94 -9.03 13.76 18.33
N ASP A 95 -9.37 14.90 18.90
CA ASP A 95 -10.69 15.10 19.52
C ASP A 95 -11.79 15.20 18.44
N ILE A 96 -11.50 15.88 17.32
CA ILE A 96 -12.41 15.94 16.17
C ILE A 96 -12.68 14.54 15.62
N PHE A 97 -11.65 13.76 15.27
CA PHE A 97 -11.83 12.46 14.60
C PHE A 97 -12.59 11.44 15.46
N ARG A 98 -12.49 11.50 16.79
CA ARG A 98 -13.26 10.61 17.69
C ARG A 98 -14.77 10.84 17.67
N THR A 99 -15.25 11.95 17.09
CA THR A 99 -16.67 12.32 17.12
C THR A 99 -17.55 11.56 16.13
N LYS A 100 -16.96 10.83 15.18
CA LYS A 100 -17.69 10.07 14.15
C LYS A 100 -17.04 8.71 13.92
N THR A 101 -17.82 7.79 13.36
CA THR A 101 -17.35 6.49 12.88
C THR A 101 -16.41 6.65 11.68
N SER A 102 -15.61 5.62 11.40
CA SER A 102 -14.77 5.57 10.21
C SER A 102 -15.61 5.76 8.94
N ALA A 103 -16.77 5.12 8.83
CA ALA A 103 -17.65 5.23 7.67
C ALA A 103 -18.17 6.66 7.44
N GLU A 104 -18.61 7.34 8.50
CA GLU A 104 -19.05 8.74 8.42
C GLU A 104 -17.92 9.68 7.98
N TRP A 105 -16.67 9.42 8.41
CA TRP A 105 -15.51 10.21 7.96
C TRP A 105 -15.16 9.99 6.49
N LEU A 106 -15.35 8.78 5.96
CA LEU A 106 -15.13 8.49 4.54
C LEU A 106 -16.17 9.22 3.68
N GLU A 107 -17.44 9.16 4.06
CA GLU A 107 -18.51 9.91 3.40
C GLU A 107 -18.26 11.42 3.48
N PHE A 108 -17.88 11.91 4.67
CA PHE A 108 -17.52 13.30 4.89
C PHE A 108 -16.39 13.74 3.94
N GLY A 109 -15.30 12.98 3.87
CA GLY A 109 -14.14 13.28 3.02
C GLY A 109 -14.51 13.38 1.53
N GLY A 110 -15.34 12.44 1.05
CA GLY A 110 -15.87 12.47 -0.32
C GLY A 110 -16.72 13.71 -0.60
N ARG A 111 -17.60 14.09 0.34
CA ARG A 111 -18.50 15.26 0.19
C ARG A 111 -17.76 16.59 0.15
N VAL A 112 -16.70 16.74 0.97
CA VAL A 112 -16.00 18.03 1.15
C VAL A 112 -14.72 18.13 0.32
N ASN A 113 -14.44 17.13 -0.52
CA ASN A 113 -13.21 17.02 -1.29
C ASN A 113 -11.97 17.13 -0.39
N THR A 114 -11.91 16.28 0.64
CA THR A 114 -10.75 16.13 1.52
C THR A 114 -10.40 14.64 1.62
N PRO A 115 -9.15 14.25 1.32
CA PRO A 115 -8.75 12.85 1.28
C PRO A 115 -8.70 12.26 2.70
N ILE A 116 -9.67 11.38 2.96
CA ILE A 116 -9.76 10.52 4.15
C ILE A 116 -9.97 9.09 3.65
N ALA A 117 -9.16 8.15 4.10
CA ALA A 117 -9.18 6.77 3.65
C ALA A 117 -9.33 5.78 4.81
N PRO A 118 -9.86 4.56 4.57
CA PRO A 118 -9.97 3.55 5.61
C PRO A 118 -8.58 3.04 5.99
N VAL A 119 -8.40 2.66 7.26
CA VAL A 119 -7.24 1.90 7.71
C VAL A 119 -7.64 0.43 7.79
N ASN A 120 -7.45 -0.28 6.68
CA ASN A 120 -7.78 -1.71 6.59
C ASN A 120 -6.73 -2.57 7.30
N SER A 121 -7.20 -3.62 7.98
CA SER A 121 -6.38 -4.68 8.57
C SER A 121 -6.33 -5.90 7.64
N PRO A 122 -5.42 -6.88 7.84
CA PRO A 122 -5.48 -8.14 7.10
C PRO A 122 -6.82 -8.88 7.23
N LYS A 123 -7.58 -8.62 8.30
CA LYS A 123 -8.92 -9.18 8.52
C LYS A 123 -10.00 -8.43 7.73
N SER A 124 -9.92 -7.10 7.64
CA SER A 124 -10.98 -6.27 7.05
C SER A 124 -10.73 -5.91 5.57
N ILE A 125 -9.50 -6.06 5.07
CA ILE A 125 -9.15 -5.73 3.69
C ILE A 125 -9.98 -6.54 2.67
N ALA A 126 -10.36 -7.76 3.02
CA ALA A 126 -11.18 -8.61 2.17
C ALA A 126 -12.61 -8.06 2.00
N ASP A 127 -13.10 -7.24 2.92
CA ASP A 127 -14.44 -6.65 2.86
C ASP A 127 -14.45 -5.31 2.09
N ASP A 128 -13.28 -4.77 1.74
CA ASP A 128 -13.15 -3.50 1.03
C ASP A 128 -13.68 -3.63 -0.42
N PRO A 129 -14.63 -2.77 -0.85
CA PRO A 129 -15.21 -2.86 -2.19
C PRO A 129 -14.19 -2.73 -3.32
N GLN A 130 -13.17 -1.89 -3.15
CA GLN A 130 -12.13 -1.70 -4.16
C GLN A 130 -11.20 -2.92 -4.20
N PHE A 131 -10.95 -3.56 -3.06
CA PHE A 131 -10.18 -4.79 -3.00
C PHE A 131 -10.91 -5.96 -3.69
N GLN A 132 -12.20 -6.14 -3.42
CA GLN A 132 -13.04 -7.16 -4.06
C GLN A 132 -13.09 -7.00 -5.58
N ASP A 133 -13.24 -5.76 -6.08
CA ASP A 133 -13.27 -5.47 -7.52
C ASP A 133 -11.92 -5.74 -8.20
N ARG A 134 -10.81 -5.35 -7.55
CA ARG A 134 -9.51 -5.31 -8.21
C ARG A 134 -8.69 -6.58 -8.01
N MET A 135 -8.81 -7.19 -6.84
CA MET A 135 -7.95 -8.27 -6.33
C MET A 135 -8.78 -9.47 -5.87
N PRO A 136 -9.70 -10.02 -6.68
CA PRO A 136 -10.47 -11.19 -6.29
C PRO A 136 -9.53 -12.37 -6.03
N TRP A 137 -9.68 -13.01 -4.88
CA TRP A 137 -8.86 -14.14 -4.49
C TRP A 137 -8.96 -15.28 -5.49
N VAL A 138 -7.80 -15.85 -5.86
CA VAL A 138 -7.74 -17.11 -6.59
C VAL A 138 -7.82 -18.24 -5.56
N PRO A 139 -8.82 -19.13 -5.64
CA PRO A 139 -9.13 -20.05 -4.55
C PRO A 139 -8.14 -21.20 -4.42
N GLN A 140 -7.99 -21.71 -3.20
CA GLN A 140 -7.12 -22.84 -2.86
C GLN A 140 -7.34 -24.08 -3.73
N GLU A 141 -8.58 -24.41 -4.11
CA GLU A 141 -8.87 -25.59 -4.95
C GLU A 141 -8.08 -25.55 -6.27
N ARG A 142 -7.88 -24.33 -6.79
CA ARG A 142 -7.15 -24.06 -8.02
C ARG A 142 -5.64 -24.06 -7.84
N LEU A 143 -5.12 -23.36 -6.83
CA LEU A 143 -3.67 -23.11 -6.70
C LEU A 143 -2.96 -23.87 -5.58
N GLY A 144 -3.70 -24.57 -4.72
CA GLY A 144 -3.19 -25.20 -3.50
C GLY A 144 -3.14 -24.27 -2.28
N ALA A 145 -3.38 -22.97 -2.47
CA ALA A 145 -3.59 -21.97 -1.42
C ALA A 145 -4.40 -20.79 -2.00
N ASP A 146 -5.07 -20.03 -1.13
CA ASP A 146 -5.68 -18.76 -1.56
C ASP A 146 -4.58 -17.75 -1.90
N GLN A 147 -4.64 -17.19 -3.10
CA GLN A 147 -3.63 -16.24 -3.57
C GLN A 147 -4.26 -14.99 -4.16
N LEU A 148 -3.56 -13.88 -4.04
CA LEU A 148 -3.92 -12.65 -4.74
C LEU A 148 -3.50 -12.73 -6.22
N PRO A 149 -4.34 -12.23 -7.14
CA PRO A 149 -4.01 -12.19 -8.56
C PRO A 149 -2.92 -11.13 -8.83
N LEU A 150 -2.43 -11.09 -10.07
CA LEU A 150 -1.58 -9.99 -10.53
C LEU A 150 -2.36 -8.67 -10.43
N PRO A 151 -1.85 -7.62 -9.75
CA PRO A 151 -2.59 -6.36 -9.55
C PRO A 151 -2.65 -5.46 -10.79
N VAL A 152 -1.99 -5.87 -11.87
CA VAL A 152 -1.99 -5.16 -13.16
C VAL A 152 -3.26 -5.51 -13.91
N LYS A 153 -3.88 -4.52 -14.57
CA LYS A 153 -5.00 -4.74 -15.50
C LYS A 153 -4.58 -4.17 -16.86
N LEU A 154 -4.75 -4.96 -17.91
CA LEU A 154 -4.43 -4.58 -19.29
C LEU A 154 -5.74 -4.32 -20.03
N VAL A 155 -5.86 -3.16 -20.68
CA VAL A 155 -7.08 -2.83 -21.41
C VAL A 155 -7.15 -3.68 -22.66
N GLY A 156 -8.21 -4.48 -22.79
CA GLY A 156 -8.44 -5.35 -23.94
C GLY A 156 -7.81 -6.73 -23.84
N ASP A 157 -7.09 -7.03 -22.76
CA ASP A 157 -6.47 -8.33 -22.52
C ASP A 157 -6.93 -8.93 -21.19
N GLU A 158 -7.11 -10.25 -21.20
CA GLU A 158 -7.22 -11.05 -19.99
C GLU A 158 -5.84 -11.58 -19.62
N LEU A 159 -5.46 -11.41 -18.36
CA LEU A 159 -4.21 -11.98 -17.87
C LEU A 159 -4.33 -13.49 -17.75
N PRO A 160 -3.26 -14.25 -18.09
CA PRO A 160 -3.28 -15.69 -17.93
C PRO A 160 -3.53 -16.05 -16.47
N GLU A 161 -4.49 -16.93 -16.24
CA GLU A 161 -4.78 -17.40 -14.91
C GLU A 161 -3.65 -18.30 -14.41
N PRO A 162 -3.16 -18.11 -13.18
CA PRO A 162 -2.09 -18.94 -12.65
C PRO A 162 -2.52 -20.41 -12.51
N THR A 163 -1.52 -21.29 -12.56
CA THR A 163 -1.65 -22.72 -12.25
C THR A 163 -0.95 -23.04 -10.94
N LYS A 164 -1.20 -24.23 -10.38
CA LYS A 164 -0.47 -24.71 -9.20
C LYS A 164 1.05 -24.61 -9.44
N ALA A 165 1.78 -24.22 -8.39
CA ALA A 165 3.22 -24.29 -8.40
C ALA A 165 3.66 -25.75 -8.61
N PRO A 166 4.72 -26.00 -9.39
CA PRO A 166 5.19 -27.35 -9.63
C PRO A 166 5.68 -28.01 -8.34
N THR A 167 5.45 -29.31 -8.21
CA THR A 167 6.12 -30.10 -7.17
C THR A 167 7.60 -30.26 -7.51
N VAL A 168 8.39 -30.67 -6.51
CA VAL A 168 9.79 -31.07 -6.74
C VAL A 168 9.83 -32.14 -7.83
N GLY A 169 10.64 -31.90 -8.86
CA GLY A 169 10.84 -32.83 -9.97
C GLY A 169 9.69 -32.97 -10.98
N GLN A 170 8.58 -32.24 -10.84
CA GLN A 170 7.37 -32.45 -11.65
C GLN A 170 7.63 -32.42 -13.16
N HIS A 171 8.47 -31.49 -13.62
CA HIS A 171 8.76 -31.27 -15.04
C HIS A 171 10.15 -31.75 -15.46
N THR A 172 10.83 -32.56 -14.63
CA THR A 172 12.21 -33.01 -14.92
C THR A 172 12.27 -33.77 -16.24
N ASP A 173 11.42 -34.78 -16.42
CA ASP A 173 11.44 -35.60 -17.65
C ASP A 173 10.99 -34.78 -18.87
N ASP A 174 9.97 -33.94 -18.73
CA ASP A 174 9.46 -33.09 -19.82
C ASP A 174 10.57 -32.16 -20.33
N VAL A 175 11.28 -31.47 -19.43
CA VAL A 175 12.38 -30.57 -19.83
C VAL A 175 13.54 -31.35 -20.46
N LEU A 176 13.94 -32.48 -19.87
CA LEU A 176 15.07 -33.26 -20.38
C LEU A 176 14.74 -33.88 -21.76
N ARG A 177 13.50 -34.31 -22.00
CA ARG A 177 13.07 -34.83 -23.31
C ARG A 177 12.84 -33.71 -24.32
N GLU A 178 11.96 -32.78 -24.00
CA GLU A 178 11.42 -31.82 -24.96
C GLU A 178 12.39 -30.67 -25.25
N VAL A 179 13.18 -30.25 -24.25
CA VAL A 179 14.12 -29.13 -24.40
C VAL A 179 15.53 -29.63 -24.73
N LEU A 180 16.01 -30.69 -24.07
CA LEU A 180 17.37 -31.22 -24.28
C LEU A 180 17.45 -32.40 -25.25
N GLY A 181 16.32 -32.98 -25.67
CA GLY A 181 16.30 -34.08 -26.64
C GLY A 181 16.83 -35.41 -26.09
N TYR A 182 16.79 -35.62 -24.77
CA TYR A 182 17.29 -36.87 -24.18
C TYR A 182 16.33 -38.03 -24.42
N ASP A 183 16.90 -39.17 -24.78
CA ASP A 183 16.16 -40.42 -24.90
C ASP A 183 15.97 -41.12 -23.54
N ASP A 184 15.15 -42.16 -23.53
CA ASP A 184 14.84 -42.92 -22.32
C ASP A 184 16.09 -43.59 -21.71
N ALA A 185 17.08 -43.93 -22.54
CA ALA A 185 18.33 -44.54 -22.07
C ALA A 185 19.13 -43.55 -21.24
N ARG A 186 19.29 -42.32 -21.74
CA ARG A 186 20.00 -41.25 -21.04
C ARG A 186 19.27 -40.80 -19.77
N LEU A 187 17.95 -40.72 -19.79
CA LEU A 187 17.15 -40.41 -18.61
C LEU A 187 17.35 -41.44 -17.49
N LYS A 188 17.32 -42.74 -17.85
CA LYS A 188 17.53 -43.82 -16.89
C LYS A 188 18.91 -43.79 -16.26
N GLU A 189 19.94 -43.48 -17.04
CA GLU A 189 21.31 -43.30 -16.56
C GLU A 189 21.39 -42.16 -15.53
N LEU A 190 20.82 -41.00 -15.85
CA LEU A 190 20.80 -39.84 -14.96
C LEU A 190 20.07 -40.14 -13.65
N ARG A 191 18.92 -40.80 -13.70
CA ARG A 191 18.19 -41.24 -12.49
C ARG A 191 19.03 -42.20 -11.64
N SER A 192 19.65 -43.19 -12.28
CA SER A 192 20.45 -44.21 -11.60
C SER A 192 21.73 -43.64 -10.97
N SER A 193 22.25 -42.54 -11.53
CA SER A 193 23.40 -41.82 -10.97
C SER A 193 23.07 -40.90 -9.79
N GLY A 194 21.78 -40.71 -9.47
CA GLY A 194 21.32 -39.76 -8.46
C GLY A 194 21.34 -38.30 -8.91
N ALA A 195 21.65 -38.02 -10.18
CA ALA A 195 21.76 -36.65 -10.70
C ALA A 195 20.44 -35.87 -10.73
N LEU A 196 19.28 -36.54 -10.69
CA LEU A 196 17.96 -35.91 -10.74
C LEU A 196 17.27 -35.77 -9.38
N GLY A 197 17.96 -36.11 -8.27
CA GLY A 197 17.36 -36.21 -6.95
C GLY A 197 16.49 -37.47 -6.78
N GLU A 198 15.92 -37.63 -5.58
CA GLU A 198 14.89 -38.65 -5.28
C GLU A 198 13.49 -38.21 -5.72
#